data_AF-A0A0Q5ZVH3-F1
#
_entry.id   AF-A0A0Q5ZVH3-F1
#
_cell.length_a   1.000
_cell.length_b   1.000
_cell.length_c   1.000
_cell.angle_alpha   90.00
_cell.angle_beta   90.00
_cell.angle_gamma   90.00
#
_symmetry.space_group_name_H-M   'P 1'
#
loop_
_entity.id
_entity.type
_entity.pdbx_description
1 polymer ?
#
loop_
_entity_poly.entity_id
_entity_poly.type
_entity_poly.pdbx_seq_one_letter_code
_entity_poly.pdbx_strand_id
1 'polypeptide(L)'
;MGNEFDSGNRDEANSLSVDFIKAAVKQYRTSQLQCTADNLGMADAHSIWFDLPKLKKFIADIENLASSSDPSVREEDLGIRMYYAAYPDHFPGADIKEEYLKKHTLIMVPTKKQEQSEGRFVHRDYNPLENSSERRLALATGNAMAQNHGSLAPPDSCVGELY
;
A
#
# COMPACT_ATOMS: atom_id res chain seq x y z
N MET A 1 15.58 9.31 -7.21
CA MET A 1 15.97 8.06 -6.53
C MET A 1 14.96 7.02 -6.94
N GLY A 2 15.38 5.98 -7.68
CA GLY A 2 14.46 5.01 -8.28
C GLY A 2 15.03 4.18 -9.44
N ASN A 3 16.26 4.44 -9.89
CA ASN A 3 16.87 3.74 -11.03
C ASN A 3 17.79 2.58 -10.63
N GLU A 4 17.83 2.18 -9.35
CA GLU A 4 18.86 1.23 -8.88
C GLU A 4 18.53 -0.24 -9.22
N PHE A 5 17.30 -0.55 -9.62
CA PHE A 5 16.90 -1.94 -9.96
C PHE A 5 15.99 -2.06 -11.19
N ASP A 6 15.65 -0.95 -11.84
CA ASP A 6 14.71 -0.92 -12.97
C ASP A 6 15.46 -0.75 -14.29
N SER A 7 16.14 -1.81 -14.73
CA SER A 7 16.73 -1.89 -16.07
C SER A 7 15.98 -2.86 -16.98
N GLY A 8 14.71 -3.14 -16.69
CA GLY A 8 13.86 -4.02 -17.48
C GLY A 8 13.22 -3.28 -18.66
N ASN A 9 13.25 -3.88 -19.84
CA ASN A 9 12.39 -3.49 -20.94
C ASN A 9 10.91 -3.66 -20.52
N ARG A 10 10.00 -2.75 -20.88
CA ARG A 10 8.59 -2.77 -20.44
C ARG A 10 7.80 -4.03 -20.84
N ASP A 11 8.37 -4.86 -21.71
CA ASP A 11 7.79 -6.11 -22.22
C ASP A 11 8.26 -7.37 -21.44
N GLU A 12 9.22 -7.25 -20.54
CA GLU A 12 9.68 -8.37 -19.71
C GLU A 12 8.93 -8.43 -18.39
N ALA A 13 8.79 -9.65 -17.84
CA ALA A 13 8.17 -9.83 -16.53
C ALA A 13 9.03 -9.13 -15.46
N ASN A 14 8.39 -8.30 -14.63
CA ASN A 14 9.01 -7.73 -13.44
C ASN A 14 9.60 -8.85 -12.58
N SER A 15 10.91 -8.82 -12.38
CA SER A 15 11.62 -9.87 -11.65
C SER A 15 12.74 -9.30 -10.78
N LEU A 16 13.02 -9.99 -9.68
CA LEU A 16 14.13 -9.74 -8.77
C LEU A 16 14.91 -11.05 -8.59
N SER A 17 16.21 -10.97 -8.30
CA SER A 17 16.98 -12.18 -8.01
C SER A 17 16.50 -12.83 -6.72
N VAL A 18 16.44 -14.17 -6.70
CA VAL A 18 16.04 -14.94 -5.52
C VAL A 18 16.94 -14.64 -4.32
N ASP A 19 18.24 -14.46 -4.56
CA ASP A 19 19.20 -14.14 -3.51
C ASP A 19 18.96 -12.75 -2.91
N PHE A 20 18.58 -11.77 -3.73
CA PHE A 20 18.20 -10.45 -3.24
C PHE A 20 16.92 -10.53 -2.39
N ILE A 21 15.88 -11.23 -2.85
CA ILE A 21 14.64 -11.42 -2.09
C ILE A 21 14.94 -12.02 -0.71
N LYS A 22 15.73 -13.11 -0.67
CA LYS A 22 16.15 -13.75 0.59
C LYS A 22 16.91 -12.80 1.50
N ALA A 23 17.89 -12.08 0.96
CA ALA A 23 18.71 -11.16 1.73
C ALA A 23 17.87 -10.01 2.32
N ALA A 24 16.97 -9.43 1.52
CA ALA A 24 16.10 -8.34 1.95
C ALA A 24 15.11 -8.78 3.04
N VAL A 25 14.43 -9.93 2.85
CA VAL A 25 13.50 -10.49 3.85
C VAL A 25 14.24 -10.82 5.15
N LYS A 26 15.41 -11.47 5.06
CA LYS A 26 16.24 -11.77 6.23
C LYS A 26 16.64 -10.49 6.97
N GLN A 27 17.14 -9.48 6.26
CA GLN A 27 17.58 -8.21 6.85
C GLN A 27 16.44 -7.53 7.62
N TYR A 28 15.24 -7.50 7.05
CA TYR A 28 14.04 -6.97 7.70
C TYR A 28 13.73 -7.72 9.00
N ARG A 29 13.67 -9.06 8.93
CA ARG A 29 13.33 -9.91 10.07
C ARG A 29 14.34 -9.80 11.21
N THR A 30 15.63 -9.79 10.90
CA THR A 30 16.68 -9.75 11.93
C THR A 30 16.95 -8.35 12.47
N SER A 31 16.39 -7.30 11.87
CA SER A 31 16.65 -5.91 12.25
C SER A 31 15.37 -5.18 12.62
N GLN A 32 14.60 -4.73 11.64
CA GLN A 32 13.41 -3.92 11.87
C GLN A 32 12.36 -4.66 12.68
N LEU A 33 12.04 -5.90 12.30
CA LEU A 33 11.04 -6.71 12.99
C LEU A 33 11.47 -7.02 14.43
N GLN A 34 12.72 -7.42 14.63
CA GLN A 34 13.27 -7.71 15.97
C GLN A 34 13.24 -6.46 16.86
N CYS A 35 13.70 -5.31 16.33
CA CYS A 35 13.67 -4.04 17.06
C CYS A 35 12.24 -3.64 17.46
N THR A 36 11.27 -3.80 16.56
CA THR A 36 9.86 -3.54 16.87
C THR A 36 9.35 -4.49 17.95
N ALA A 37 9.65 -5.80 17.83
CA ALA A 37 9.21 -6.79 18.79
C ALA A 37 9.79 -6.55 20.20
N ASP A 38 11.08 -6.21 20.29
CA ASP A 38 11.76 -5.93 21.56
C ASP A 38 11.21 -4.67 22.24
N ASN A 39 10.92 -3.62 21.47
CA ASN A 39 10.43 -2.35 22.02
C ASN A 39 8.93 -2.37 22.35
N LEU A 40 8.12 -3.09 21.59
CA LEU A 40 6.67 -3.19 21.82
C LEU A 40 6.30 -4.34 22.77
N GLY A 41 7.23 -5.27 23.03
CA GLY A 41 6.98 -6.45 23.86
C GLY A 41 5.96 -7.42 23.24
N MET A 42 5.81 -7.41 21.92
CA MET A 42 4.85 -8.26 21.20
C MET A 42 5.43 -8.74 19.86
N ALA A 43 4.96 -9.90 19.39
CA ALA A 43 5.25 -10.35 18.04
C ALA A 43 4.45 -9.53 17.02
N ASP A 44 5.13 -9.03 16.00
CA ASP A 44 4.54 -8.23 14.94
C ASP A 44 4.27 -9.07 13.67
N ALA A 45 3.42 -8.56 12.77
CA ALA A 45 3.25 -9.15 11.45
C ALA A 45 4.50 -8.89 10.60
N HIS A 46 4.94 -9.88 9.83
CA HIS A 46 6.16 -9.78 9.00
C HIS A 46 5.90 -9.88 7.50
N SER A 47 4.64 -10.07 7.12
CA SER A 47 4.19 -10.20 5.74
C SER A 47 2.70 -9.93 5.66
N ILE A 48 2.27 -9.47 4.49
CA ILE A 48 0.88 -9.24 4.16
C ILE A 48 0.61 -9.88 2.82
N TRP A 49 -0.39 -10.74 2.77
CA TRP A 49 -0.83 -11.39 1.56
C TRP A 49 -2.11 -10.76 1.04
N PHE A 50 -2.17 -10.47 -0.26
CA PHE A 50 -3.38 -9.98 -0.92
C PHE A 50 -3.82 -10.99 -1.97
N ASP A 51 -5.12 -11.28 -2.02
CA ASP A 51 -5.66 -12.03 -3.14
C ASP A 51 -5.66 -11.15 -4.40
N LEU A 52 -5.20 -11.74 -5.50
CA LEU A 52 -5.07 -11.06 -6.77
C LEU A 52 -6.40 -10.48 -7.31
N PRO A 53 -7.56 -11.17 -7.19
CA PRO A 53 -8.85 -10.61 -7.62
C PRO A 53 -9.20 -9.29 -6.93
N LYS A 54 -9.05 -9.19 -5.60
CA LYS A 54 -9.32 -7.93 -4.87
C LYS A 54 -8.34 -6.84 -5.26
N LEU A 55 -7.05 -7.16 -5.40
CA LEU A 55 -6.06 -6.16 -5.82
C LEU A 55 -6.37 -5.61 -7.22
N LYS A 56 -6.71 -6.49 -8.17
CA LYS A 56 -7.15 -6.10 -9.52
C LYS A 56 -8.41 -5.25 -9.48
N LYS A 57 -9.39 -5.63 -8.66
CA LYS A 57 -10.61 -4.84 -8.49
C LYS A 57 -10.30 -3.44 -7.95
N PHE A 58 -9.44 -3.33 -6.94
CA PHE A 58 -9.05 -2.04 -6.38
C PHE A 58 -8.38 -1.14 -7.43
N ILE A 59 -7.46 -1.69 -8.24
CA ILE A 59 -6.84 -0.97 -9.36
C ILE A 59 -7.90 -0.50 -10.36
N ALA A 60 -8.78 -1.40 -10.81
CA ALA A 60 -9.85 -1.07 -11.75
C ALA A 60 -10.81 -0.01 -11.19
N ASP A 61 -11.14 -0.05 -9.90
CA ASP A 61 -12.01 0.95 -9.28
C ASP A 61 -11.34 2.34 -9.29
N ILE A 62 -10.02 2.44 -9.06
CA ILE A 62 -9.26 3.69 -9.17
C ILE A 62 -9.36 4.26 -10.59
N GLU A 63 -9.09 3.43 -11.61
CA GLU A 63 -9.11 3.83 -13.03
C GLU A 63 -10.50 4.29 -13.46
N ASN A 64 -11.53 3.52 -13.13
CA ASN A 64 -12.91 3.80 -13.51
C ASN A 64 -13.44 5.07 -12.86
N LEU A 65 -13.18 5.28 -11.56
CA LEU A 65 -13.65 6.48 -10.88
C LEU A 65 -12.85 7.72 -11.30
N ALA A 66 -11.54 7.59 -11.49
CA ALA A 66 -10.72 8.70 -11.97
C ALA A 66 -11.20 9.19 -13.35
N SER A 67 -11.36 8.28 -14.32
CA SER A 67 -11.82 8.60 -15.68
C SER A 67 -13.26 9.10 -15.72
N SER A 68 -14.16 8.54 -14.91
CA SER A 68 -15.55 9.03 -14.80
C SER A 68 -15.63 10.45 -14.25
N SER A 69 -14.70 10.81 -13.36
CA SER A 69 -14.66 12.12 -12.69
C SER A 69 -13.91 13.21 -13.46
N ASP A 70 -12.99 12.81 -14.32
CA ASP A 70 -12.13 13.65 -15.15
C ASP A 70 -11.64 12.83 -16.35
N PRO A 71 -12.29 12.96 -17.53
CA PRO A 71 -11.94 12.18 -18.73
C PRO A 71 -10.54 12.47 -19.29
N SER A 72 -9.84 13.50 -18.78
CA SER A 72 -8.46 13.80 -19.18
C SER A 72 -7.42 12.95 -18.47
N VAL A 73 -7.81 12.26 -17.38
CA VAL A 73 -6.91 11.38 -16.63
C VAL A 73 -6.59 10.15 -17.44
N ARG A 74 -5.30 9.87 -17.55
CA ARG A 74 -4.79 8.64 -18.16
C ARG A 74 -4.22 7.72 -17.10
N GLU A 75 -4.09 6.45 -17.43
CA GLU A 75 -3.56 5.42 -16.51
C GLU A 75 -2.14 5.77 -16.04
N GLU A 76 -1.29 6.35 -16.90
CA GLU A 76 0.06 6.78 -16.54
C GLU A 76 0.11 7.95 -15.54
N ASP A 77 -1.02 8.62 -15.32
CA ASP A 77 -1.16 9.67 -14.32
C ASP A 77 -1.59 9.11 -12.96
N LEU A 78 -1.93 7.82 -12.88
CA LEU A 78 -2.39 7.15 -11.67
C LEU A 78 -1.28 6.29 -11.04
N GLY A 79 -1.44 5.99 -9.75
CA GLY A 79 -0.55 5.08 -9.05
C GLY A 79 -1.11 4.72 -7.68
N ILE A 80 -0.42 3.82 -6.97
CA ILE A 80 -0.77 3.43 -5.61
C ILE A 80 0.42 3.72 -4.70
N ARG A 81 0.16 4.46 -3.62
CA ARG A 81 1.10 4.62 -2.51
C ARG A 81 0.76 3.63 -1.42
N MET A 82 1.74 2.87 -0.97
CA MET A 82 1.60 2.00 0.19
C MET A 82 2.17 2.71 1.42
N TYR A 83 1.32 2.96 2.41
CA TYR A 83 1.75 3.45 3.72
C TYR A 83 2.02 2.29 4.66
N TYR A 84 3.22 2.24 5.22
CA TYR A 84 3.50 1.45 6.42
C TYR A 84 2.65 1.99 7.57
N ALA A 85 1.79 1.14 8.13
CA ALA A 85 0.79 1.51 9.13
C ALA A 85 0.74 0.47 10.25
N ALA A 86 -0.08 0.71 11.26
CA ALA A 86 -0.41 -0.28 12.29
C ALA A 86 -1.90 -0.20 12.60
N TYR A 87 -2.50 -1.34 12.95
CA TYR A 87 -3.87 -1.34 13.44
C TYR A 87 -3.96 -0.59 14.78
N PRO A 88 -4.91 0.36 14.93
CA PRO A 88 -5.04 1.11 16.16
C PRO A 88 -5.56 0.24 17.30
N ASP A 89 -5.12 0.52 18.53
CA ASP A 89 -5.61 -0.11 19.77
C ASP A 89 -7.12 0.06 19.96
N HIS A 90 -7.63 1.19 19.49
CA HIS A 90 -9.03 1.54 19.56
C HIS A 90 -9.39 2.47 18.40
N PHE A 91 -10.48 2.15 17.72
CA PHE A 91 -11.07 3.04 16.73
C PHE A 91 -12.61 2.97 16.82
N PRO A 92 -13.30 4.08 17.15
CA PRO A 92 -14.76 4.08 17.22
C PRO A 92 -15.39 3.64 15.90
N GLY A 93 -16.26 2.63 15.96
CA GLY A 93 -17.00 2.13 14.79
C GLY A 93 -16.27 1.09 13.94
N ALA A 94 -15.08 0.63 14.36
CA ALA A 94 -14.42 -0.54 13.75
C ALA A 94 -14.26 -1.66 14.78
N ASP A 95 -14.65 -2.88 14.40
CA ASP A 95 -14.41 -4.09 15.18
C ASP A 95 -13.10 -4.73 14.71
N ILE A 96 -11.99 -4.33 15.34
CA ILE A 96 -10.66 -4.88 15.06
C ILE A 96 -10.43 -6.03 16.04
N LYS A 97 -10.22 -7.23 15.50
CA LYS A 97 -9.89 -8.40 16.32
C LYS A 97 -8.64 -8.15 17.15
N GLU A 98 -8.66 -8.61 18.40
CA GLU A 98 -7.59 -8.40 19.36
C GLU A 98 -6.23 -8.85 18.82
N GLU A 99 -6.18 -9.98 18.09
CA GLU A 99 -4.93 -10.49 17.53
C GLU A 99 -4.33 -9.61 16.42
N TYR A 100 -5.04 -8.60 15.90
CA TYR A 100 -4.54 -7.65 14.90
C TYR A 100 -4.09 -6.32 15.53
N LEU A 101 -4.50 -6.00 16.76
CA LEU A 101 -4.19 -4.72 17.39
C LEU A 101 -2.69 -4.47 17.41
N LYS A 102 -2.27 -3.24 17.13
CA LYS A 102 -0.87 -2.77 17.05
C LYS A 102 -0.01 -3.41 15.98
N LYS A 103 -0.48 -4.46 15.30
CA LYS A 103 0.33 -5.13 14.28
C LYS A 103 0.52 -4.25 13.06
N HIS A 104 1.71 -4.33 12.51
CA HIS A 104 2.09 -3.68 11.28
C HIS A 104 1.16 -4.11 10.16
N THR A 105 0.79 -3.14 9.33
CA THR A 105 -0.04 -3.34 8.17
C THR A 105 0.33 -2.35 7.06
N LEU A 106 -0.37 -2.41 5.93
CA LEU A 106 -0.20 -1.51 4.80
C LEU A 106 -1.54 -0.91 4.41
N ILE A 107 -1.60 0.41 4.22
CA ILE A 107 -2.73 1.07 3.59
C ILE A 107 -2.35 1.46 2.17
N MET A 108 -3.03 0.89 1.18
CA MET A 108 -2.91 1.31 -0.21
C MET A 108 -3.82 2.51 -0.46
N VAL A 109 -3.21 3.61 -0.93
CA VAL A 109 -3.88 4.88 -1.22
C VAL A 109 -3.68 5.21 -2.70
N PRO A 110 -4.75 5.53 -3.46
CA PRO A 110 -4.61 6.01 -4.83
C PRO A 110 -3.83 7.31 -4.89
N THR A 111 -3.06 7.50 -5.96
CA THR A 111 -2.34 8.74 -6.24
C THR A 111 -2.65 9.22 -7.64
N LYS A 112 -2.63 10.54 -7.81
CA LYS A 112 -2.73 11.19 -9.12
C LYS A 112 -1.52 12.10 -9.31
N LYS A 113 -0.94 12.03 -10.51
CA LYS A 113 0.13 12.90 -10.98
C LYS A 113 -0.42 14.31 -11.14
N GLN A 114 0.26 15.27 -10.55
CA GLN A 114 -0.12 16.67 -10.59
C GLN A 114 1.11 17.52 -10.91
N GLU A 115 0.96 18.44 -11.85
CA GLU A 115 1.98 19.44 -12.15
C GLU A 115 2.03 20.48 -11.02
N GLN A 116 3.24 20.78 -10.55
CA GLN A 116 3.54 21.90 -9.67
C GLN A 116 4.13 23.07 -10.46
N SER A 117 4.41 24.17 -9.76
CA SER A 117 5.22 25.26 -10.30
C SER A 117 6.53 24.72 -10.89
N GLU A 118 6.94 25.29 -12.03
CA GLU A 118 8.20 24.97 -12.72
C GLU A 118 8.23 23.62 -13.46
N GLY A 119 7.07 23.07 -13.86
CA GLY A 119 7.01 21.85 -14.68
C GLY A 119 7.42 20.57 -13.95
N ARG A 120 7.49 20.61 -12.61
CA ARG A 120 7.76 19.44 -11.77
C ARG A 120 6.46 18.70 -11.51
N PHE A 121 6.49 17.38 -11.62
CA PHE A 121 5.34 16.54 -11.29
C PHE A 121 5.49 15.91 -9.91
N VAL A 122 4.39 15.82 -9.17
CA VAL A 122 4.31 15.03 -7.94
C VAL A 122 3.16 14.03 -8.01
N HIS A 123 3.33 12.89 -7.35
CA HIS A 123 2.26 11.92 -7.14
C HIS A 123 1.58 12.23 -5.81
N ARG A 124 0.40 12.86 -5.88
CA ARG A 124 -0.34 13.30 -4.70
C ARG A 124 -1.41 12.28 -4.34
N ASP A 125 -1.62 12.06 -3.05
CA ASP A 125 -2.70 11.18 -2.56
C ASP A 125 -4.06 11.71 -2.98
N TYR A 126 -4.84 10.82 -3.57
CA TYR A 126 -6.01 11.11 -4.36
C TYR A 126 -7.19 10.28 -3.84
N ASN A 127 -8.32 10.94 -3.57
CA ASN A 127 -9.56 10.28 -3.20
C ASN A 127 -10.57 10.38 -4.36
N PRO A 128 -10.67 9.37 -5.25
CA PRO A 128 -11.62 9.37 -6.36
C PRO A 128 -13.09 9.33 -5.94
N LEU A 129 -13.41 9.05 -4.67
CA LEU A 129 -14.79 9.07 -4.15
C LEU A 129 -15.30 10.49 -3.87
N GLU A 130 -14.38 11.47 -3.80
CA GLU A 130 -14.74 12.85 -3.48
C GLU A 130 -15.39 13.52 -4.70
N ASN A 131 -16.58 14.11 -4.48
CA ASN A 131 -17.33 14.79 -5.52
C ASN A 131 -16.92 16.25 -5.70
N SER A 132 -16.12 16.79 -4.78
CA SER A 132 -15.57 18.14 -4.90
C SER A 132 -14.49 18.22 -5.99
N SER A 133 -14.17 19.46 -6.41
CA SER A 133 -13.02 19.72 -7.29
C SER A 133 -11.67 19.40 -6.64
N GLU A 134 -11.62 19.40 -5.30
CA GLU A 134 -10.42 19.16 -4.50
C GLU A 134 -10.41 17.72 -3.96
N ARG A 135 -10.09 16.76 -4.84
CA ARG A 135 -10.06 15.32 -4.54
C ARG A 135 -8.80 14.87 -3.80
N ARG A 136 -8.22 15.74 -2.98
CA ARG A 136 -7.02 15.43 -2.18
C ARG A 136 -7.43 14.58 -0.99
N LEU A 137 -6.72 13.47 -0.73
CA LEU A 137 -7.01 12.64 0.44
C LEU A 137 -6.99 13.45 1.74
N ALA A 138 -6.02 14.35 1.89
CA ALA A 138 -5.87 15.22 3.07
C ALA A 138 -7.06 16.17 3.32
N LEU A 139 -7.97 16.35 2.36
CA LEU A 139 -9.15 17.20 2.47
C LEU A 139 -10.45 16.39 2.58
N ALA A 140 -10.38 15.06 2.52
CA ALA A 140 -11.54 14.20 2.63
C ALA A 140 -12.15 14.32 4.04
N THR A 141 -13.47 14.52 4.11
CA THR A 141 -14.21 14.67 5.38
C THR A 141 -15.03 13.44 5.76
N GLY A 142 -15.06 12.42 4.89
CA GLY A 142 -15.76 11.17 5.08
C GLY A 142 -14.91 9.97 4.64
N ASN A 143 -15.53 9.03 3.93
CA ASN A 143 -14.83 7.85 3.44
C ASN A 143 -13.83 8.22 2.33
N ALA A 144 -12.66 7.60 2.40
CA ALA A 144 -11.67 7.64 1.33
C ALA A 144 -11.52 6.27 0.69
N MET A 145 -11.26 6.26 -0.61
CA MET A 145 -10.83 5.03 -1.29
C MET A 145 -9.44 4.64 -0.79
N ALA A 146 -9.36 3.49 -0.15
CA ALA A 146 -8.12 2.86 0.28
C ALA A 146 -8.32 1.35 0.44
N GLN A 147 -7.24 0.57 0.44
CA GLN A 147 -7.28 -0.89 0.64
C GLN A 147 -6.29 -1.33 1.74
N ASN A 148 -6.79 -2.07 2.72
CA ASN A 148 -6.03 -2.65 3.84
C ASN A 148 -6.27 -4.18 4.03
N HIS A 149 -7.20 -4.79 3.28
CA HIS A 149 -7.65 -6.17 3.54
C HIS A 149 -6.72 -7.26 2.98
N GLY A 150 -5.43 -7.18 3.32
CA GLY A 150 -4.52 -8.32 3.20
C GLY A 150 -4.55 -9.19 4.46
N SER A 151 -4.23 -10.47 4.32
CA SER A 151 -4.01 -11.38 5.45
C SER A 151 -2.63 -11.14 6.04
N LEU A 152 -2.56 -10.83 7.33
CA LEU A 152 -1.30 -10.60 8.05
C LEU A 152 -0.74 -11.93 8.52
N ALA A 153 0.55 -12.17 8.34
CA ALA A 153 1.20 -13.33 8.94
C ALA A 153 2.28 -12.88 9.93
N PRO A 154 2.16 -13.22 11.23
CA PRO A 154 0.93 -13.58 11.98
C PRO A 154 -0.07 -12.40 12.09
N PRO A 155 -1.35 -12.61 12.46
CA PRO A 155 -1.92 -13.79 13.12
C PRO A 155 -2.57 -14.81 12.19
N ASP A 156 -2.71 -14.52 10.90
CA ASP A 156 -3.11 -15.52 9.91
C ASP A 156 -1.97 -16.54 9.70
N SER A 157 -2.28 -17.58 8.93
CA SER A 157 -1.35 -18.67 8.63
C SER A 157 -0.09 -18.18 7.91
N CYS A 158 1.08 -18.54 8.45
CA CYS A 158 2.35 -18.41 7.74
C CYS A 158 2.64 -19.63 6.81
N VAL A 159 1.68 -20.57 6.67
CA VAL A 159 1.87 -21.76 5.82
C VAL A 159 1.98 -21.33 4.36
N GLY A 160 3.10 -21.69 3.72
CA GLY A 160 3.43 -21.30 2.35
C GLY A 160 4.37 -20.10 2.25
N GLU A 161 4.68 -19.44 3.37
CA GLU A 161 5.77 -18.46 3.44
C GLU A 161 7.11 -19.20 3.50
N LEU A 162 7.94 -18.99 2.48
CA LEU A 162 9.22 -19.70 2.31
C LEU A 162 10.43 -18.94 2.86
N TYR A 163 10.25 -17.66 3.19
CA TYR A 163 11.30 -16.76 3.65
C TYR A 163 10.92 -16.09 4.94
#